data_AF-A0A1Q6ZUB2-F1
#
_entry.id   AF-A0A1Q6ZUB2-F1
#
_cell.length_a   1.000
_cell.length_b   1.000
_cell.length_c   1.000
_cell.angle_alpha   90.00
_cell.angle_beta   90.00
_cell.angle_gamma   90.00
#
_symmetry.space_group_name_H-M   'P 1'
#
loop_
_entity.id
_entity.type
_entity.pdbx_description
1 polymer ?
#
loop_
_entity_poly.entity_id
_entity_poly.type
_entity_poly.pdbx_seq_one_letter_code
_entity_poly.pdbx_strand_id
1 'polypeptide(L)'
;MNATAPHHAAHALHSHAAAHDRGAAAPFKALDPTDLQYPCSIMAERFLAACYNLQTSVMLFFTHGDMAATARSCLGAPQPVRPVCFQGMGREVSAYSRHDHQEAIRLCGFARAEYQPWCHFGVVKDFIFLAARVDDGIAYCRSVPGSANRLKCYEAVGEQIATLRNNPTEREAACGPVTAPYRDACRYGARLTSVLPR
;
A
#
# COMPACT_ATOMS: atom_id res chain seq x y z
N MET A 1 9.16 1.09 -30.34
CA MET A 1 8.35 0.13 -29.56
C MET A 1 7.26 0.94 -28.86
N ASN A 2 5.99 0.66 -29.16
CA ASN A 2 4.85 1.45 -28.70
C ASN A 2 4.27 0.80 -27.43
N ALA A 3 4.37 1.47 -26.28
CA ALA A 3 4.08 0.90 -24.95
C ALA A 3 2.56 0.71 -24.65
N THR A 4 1.70 0.90 -25.64
CA THR A 4 0.24 0.81 -25.50
C THR A 4 -0.35 -0.53 -25.96
N ALA A 5 0.45 -1.47 -26.44
CA ALA A 5 0.00 -2.81 -26.78
C ALA A 5 0.37 -3.81 -25.66
N PRO A 6 -0.60 -4.43 -24.97
CA PRO A 6 -0.30 -5.51 -24.04
C PRO A 6 0.26 -6.72 -24.81
N HIS A 7 1.48 -7.13 -24.46
CA HIS A 7 2.20 -8.28 -25.05
C HIS A 7 1.89 -9.62 -24.38
N HIS A 8 0.96 -9.64 -23.42
CA HIS A 8 0.40 -10.87 -22.90
C HIS A 8 -0.92 -11.13 -23.61
N ALA A 9 -1.10 -12.35 -24.10
CA ALA A 9 -2.38 -12.81 -24.61
C ALA A 9 -3.41 -12.55 -23.53
N ALA A 10 -4.31 -11.58 -23.77
CA ALA A 10 -5.55 -11.52 -23.04
C ALA A 10 -6.15 -12.92 -23.19
N HIS A 11 -6.26 -13.67 -22.10
CA HIS A 11 -7.04 -14.89 -22.11
C HIS A 11 -8.39 -14.50 -22.69
N ALA A 12 -8.67 -15.00 -23.90
CA ALA A 12 -9.94 -14.82 -24.55
C ALA A 12 -10.99 -15.40 -23.60
N LEU A 13 -11.61 -14.52 -22.82
CA LEU A 13 -12.85 -14.80 -22.12
C LEU A 13 -13.78 -15.34 -23.19
N HIS A 14 -14.04 -16.64 -23.13
CA HIS A 14 -14.88 -17.33 -24.08
C HIS A 14 -16.22 -16.60 -24.12
N SER A 15 -16.55 -16.09 -25.31
CA SER A 15 -17.83 -15.46 -25.57
C SER A 15 -18.89 -16.55 -25.51
N HIS A 16 -19.58 -16.68 -24.38
CA HIS A 16 -20.86 -17.39 -24.35
C HIS A 16 -21.91 -16.52 -25.05
N ALA A 17 -21.82 -16.44 -26.38
CA ALA A 17 -22.89 -15.95 -27.22
C ALA A 17 -23.94 -17.07 -27.33
N ALA A 18 -24.75 -17.22 -26.28
CA ALA A 18 -25.95 -18.04 -26.31
C ALA A 18 -27.12 -17.17 -25.82
N ALA A 19 -27.85 -16.65 -26.80
CA ALA A 19 -29.25 -16.24 -26.80
C ALA A 19 -29.83 -15.76 -25.45
N HIS A 20 -29.70 -14.46 -25.17
CA HIS A 20 -30.76 -13.72 -24.47
C HIS A 20 -30.84 -12.30 -25.03
N ASP A 21 -32.00 -12.00 -25.60
CA ASP A 21 -32.44 -10.69 -26.11
C ASP A 21 -32.66 -9.71 -24.94
N ARG A 22 -31.57 -9.36 -24.25
CA ARG A 22 -31.54 -8.28 -23.26
C ARG A 22 -30.65 -7.21 -23.84
N GLY A 23 -31.24 -6.04 -24.12
CA GLY A 23 -30.58 -4.91 -24.77
C GLY A 23 -29.14 -4.70 -24.30
N ALA A 24 -28.26 -4.34 -25.24
CA ALA A 24 -26.82 -4.22 -25.04
C ALA A 24 -26.50 -3.63 -23.66
N ALA A 25 -25.93 -4.45 -22.77
CA ALA A 25 -25.49 -3.99 -21.48
C ALA A 25 -24.57 -2.79 -21.68
N ALA A 26 -24.77 -1.73 -20.89
CA ALA A 26 -23.89 -0.57 -20.95
C ALA A 26 -22.43 -1.04 -20.79
N PRO A 27 -21.49 -0.50 -21.60
CA PRO A 27 -20.09 -0.90 -21.52
C PRO A 27 -19.56 -0.70 -20.10
N PHE A 28 -18.85 -1.71 -19.59
CA PHE A 28 -18.27 -1.66 -18.25
C PHE A 28 -17.24 -0.52 -18.16
N LYS A 29 -17.46 0.43 -17.27
CA LYS A 29 -16.50 1.49 -16.96
C LYS A 29 -15.47 0.94 -15.98
N ALA A 30 -14.23 0.77 -16.40
CA ALA A 30 -13.18 0.27 -15.51
C ALA A 30 -12.54 1.38 -14.67
N LEU A 31 -12.28 2.54 -15.28
CA LEU A 31 -11.65 3.71 -14.67
C LEU A 31 -12.42 4.98 -15.05
N ASP A 32 -12.34 6.02 -14.22
CA ASP A 32 -12.98 7.31 -14.46
C ASP A 32 -11.98 8.48 -14.36
N PRO A 33 -11.61 9.15 -15.46
CA PRO A 33 -10.73 10.32 -15.39
C PRO A 33 -11.37 11.51 -14.65
N THR A 34 -12.69 11.51 -14.48
CA THR A 34 -13.43 12.57 -13.76
C THR A 34 -13.66 12.26 -12.29
N ASP A 35 -13.41 11.02 -11.87
CA ASP A 35 -13.48 10.58 -10.47
C ASP A 35 -12.26 9.70 -10.13
N LEU A 36 -11.23 10.32 -9.56
CA LEU A 36 -10.02 9.61 -9.12
C LEU A 36 -10.25 8.68 -7.93
N GLN A 37 -11.46 8.65 -7.35
CA GLN A 37 -11.86 7.67 -6.35
C GLN A 37 -12.52 6.43 -6.98
N TYR A 38 -12.90 6.48 -8.26
CA TYR A 38 -13.50 5.36 -8.97
C TYR A 38 -12.45 4.28 -9.27
N PRO A 39 -12.77 2.98 -9.09
CA PRO A 39 -14.08 2.43 -8.74
C PRO A 39 -14.41 2.41 -7.24
N CYS A 40 -13.47 2.71 -6.35
CA CYS A 40 -13.69 2.62 -4.90
C CYS A 40 -14.86 3.48 -4.39
N SER A 41 -15.17 4.60 -5.05
CA SER A 41 -16.30 5.46 -4.73
C SER A 41 -17.68 4.77 -4.85
N ILE A 42 -17.78 3.71 -5.64
CA ILE A 42 -19.03 2.96 -5.85
C ILE A 42 -19.03 1.58 -5.18
N MET A 43 -17.92 1.19 -4.54
CA MET A 43 -17.80 -0.12 -3.91
C MET A 43 -18.56 -0.18 -2.58
N ALA A 44 -19.10 -1.35 -2.25
CA ALA A 44 -19.68 -1.60 -0.93
C ALA A 44 -18.62 -1.46 0.17
N GLU A 45 -19.03 -0.99 1.35
CA GLU A 45 -18.15 -0.65 2.48
C GLU A 45 -17.11 -1.74 2.81
N ARG A 46 -17.54 -3.01 2.83
CA ARG A 46 -16.68 -4.18 3.11
C ARG A 46 -15.48 -4.32 2.16
N PHE A 47 -15.51 -3.69 0.99
CA PHE A 47 -14.44 -3.76 -0.01
C PHE A 47 -13.56 -2.51 -0.02
N LEU A 48 -13.94 -1.44 0.70
CA LEU A 48 -13.24 -0.16 0.62
C LEU A 48 -11.78 -0.27 1.06
N ALA A 49 -11.47 -1.04 2.11
CA ALA A 49 -10.08 -1.21 2.54
C ALA A 49 -9.22 -1.83 1.44
N ALA A 50 -9.66 -2.94 0.84
CA ALA A 50 -8.93 -3.58 -0.25
C ALA A 50 -8.84 -2.68 -1.49
N CYS A 51 -9.94 -2.01 -1.84
CA CYS A 51 -9.99 -1.12 -2.99
C CYS A 51 -9.04 0.08 -2.82
N TYR A 52 -9.16 0.81 -1.72
CA TYR A 52 -8.32 1.99 -1.45
C TYR A 52 -6.85 1.66 -1.25
N ASN A 53 -6.52 0.42 -0.85
CA ASN A 53 -5.13 -0.01 -0.86
C ASN A 53 -4.55 0.04 -2.28
N LEU A 54 -5.31 -0.32 -3.31
CA LEU A 54 -4.85 -0.34 -4.71
C LEU A 54 -5.18 0.94 -5.49
N GLN A 55 -6.05 1.82 -4.97
CA GLN A 55 -6.56 2.97 -5.71
C GLN A 55 -5.49 3.97 -6.16
N THR A 56 -4.37 4.06 -5.44
CA THR A 56 -3.29 4.98 -5.78
C THR A 56 -2.61 4.70 -7.12
N SER A 57 -2.67 3.46 -7.64
CA SER A 57 -2.20 3.15 -8.99
C SER A 57 -3.07 3.84 -10.06
N VAL A 58 -4.39 3.91 -9.85
CA VAL A 58 -5.33 4.64 -10.71
C VAL A 58 -5.10 6.15 -10.61
N MET A 59 -4.93 6.65 -9.39
CA MET A 59 -4.64 8.08 -9.18
C MET A 59 -3.36 8.47 -9.91
N LEU A 60 -2.27 7.72 -9.75
CA LEU A 60 -0.99 8.00 -10.42
C LEU A 60 -1.06 7.89 -11.94
N PHE A 61 -1.86 6.97 -12.46
CA PHE A 61 -2.10 6.87 -13.90
C PHE A 61 -2.66 8.17 -14.48
N PHE A 62 -3.69 8.75 -13.84
CA PHE A 62 -4.31 9.99 -14.30
C PHE A 62 -3.55 11.26 -13.88
N THR A 63 -2.73 11.21 -12.83
CA THR A 63 -1.86 12.33 -12.43
C THR A 63 -0.47 12.26 -13.08
N HIS A 64 -0.26 11.35 -14.03
CA HIS A 64 1.02 11.15 -14.73
C HIS A 64 2.22 10.96 -13.80
N GLY A 65 2.00 10.24 -12.68
CA GLY A 65 3.04 9.97 -11.69
C GLY A 65 3.27 11.09 -10.68
N ASP A 66 2.45 12.16 -10.67
CA ASP A 66 2.55 13.22 -9.65
C ASP A 66 2.10 12.68 -8.28
N MET A 67 3.10 12.36 -7.45
CA MET A 67 2.91 11.85 -6.09
C MET A 67 2.25 12.87 -5.15
N ALA A 68 2.51 14.17 -5.34
CA ALA A 68 1.86 15.21 -4.54
C ALA A 68 0.37 15.35 -4.92
N ALA A 69 0.04 15.22 -6.21
CA ALA A 69 -1.35 15.13 -6.65
C ALA A 69 -2.05 13.89 -6.10
N THR A 70 -1.40 12.72 -6.14
CA THR A 70 -1.95 11.49 -5.56
C THR A 70 -2.20 11.63 -4.06
N ALA A 71 -1.28 12.24 -3.31
CA ALA A 71 -1.48 12.53 -1.88
C ALA A 71 -2.72 13.41 -1.62
N ARG A 72 -2.93 14.44 -2.46
CA ARG A 72 -4.15 15.28 -2.40
C ARG A 72 -5.40 14.46 -2.72
N SER A 73 -5.36 13.60 -3.73
CA SER A 73 -6.48 12.72 -4.09
C SER A 73 -6.83 11.73 -2.99
N CYS A 74 -5.88 11.20 -2.22
CA CYS A 74 -6.18 10.34 -1.07
C CYS A 74 -7.03 11.02 0.02
N LEU A 75 -7.05 12.36 0.09
CA LEU A 75 -7.92 13.09 1.03
C LEU A 75 -9.41 13.01 0.65
N GLY A 76 -9.70 12.68 -0.62
CA GLY A 76 -11.05 12.43 -1.12
C GLY A 76 -11.63 11.08 -0.71
N ALA A 77 -10.80 10.14 -0.21
CA ALA A 77 -11.29 8.86 0.30
C ALA A 77 -12.16 9.07 1.57
N PRO A 78 -13.16 8.19 1.82
CA PRO A 78 -13.91 8.21 3.07
C PRO A 78 -12.98 8.15 4.27
N GLN A 79 -13.29 8.93 5.31
CA GLN A 79 -12.41 9.14 6.46
C GLN A 79 -11.86 7.84 7.10
N PRO A 80 -12.64 6.75 7.26
CA PRO A 80 -12.15 5.49 7.82
C PRO A 80 -11.07 4.79 6.99
N VAL A 81 -11.03 5.01 5.67
CA VAL A 81 -10.11 4.34 4.73
C VAL A 81 -9.04 5.26 4.15
N ARG A 82 -9.01 6.54 4.53
CA ARG A 82 -7.90 7.46 4.18
C ARG A 82 -6.52 6.90 4.59
N PRO A 83 -6.32 6.37 5.81
CA PRO A 83 -5.08 5.69 6.17
C PRO A 83 -4.67 4.60 5.16
N VAL A 84 -5.66 3.83 4.68
CA VAL A 84 -5.43 2.74 3.74
C VAL A 84 -5.06 3.27 2.34
N CYS A 85 -5.63 4.39 1.91
CA CYS A 85 -5.19 5.08 0.69
C CYS A 85 -3.72 5.52 0.80
N PHE A 86 -3.32 6.10 1.93
CA PHE A 86 -1.92 6.49 2.14
C PHE A 86 -0.98 5.28 2.31
N GLN A 87 -1.45 4.15 2.82
CA GLN A 87 -0.72 2.88 2.72
C GLN A 87 -0.54 2.45 1.25
N GLY A 88 -1.59 2.56 0.44
CA GLY A 88 -1.49 2.34 -1.01
C GLY A 88 -0.46 3.25 -1.66
N MET A 89 -0.46 4.53 -1.29
CA MET A 89 0.54 5.51 -1.74
C MET A 89 1.95 5.06 -1.39
N GLY A 90 2.16 4.55 -0.17
CA GLY A 90 3.44 3.97 0.24
C GLY A 90 3.94 2.83 -0.65
N ARG A 91 3.04 1.94 -1.09
CA ARG A 91 3.39 0.87 -2.07
C ARG A 91 3.79 1.46 -3.42
N GLU A 92 3.19 2.56 -3.84
CA GLU A 92 3.62 3.21 -5.09
C GLU A 92 4.97 3.92 -4.90
N VAL A 93 5.19 4.53 -3.73
CA VAL A 93 6.45 5.20 -3.39
C VAL A 93 7.64 4.26 -3.43
N SER A 94 7.52 3.01 -2.97
CA SER A 94 8.62 2.02 -3.08
C SER A 94 9.07 1.81 -4.53
N ALA A 95 8.12 1.70 -5.46
CA ALA A 95 8.41 1.57 -6.88
C ALA A 95 8.97 2.86 -7.50
N TYR A 96 8.35 4.02 -7.22
CA TYR A 96 8.76 5.31 -7.78
C TYR A 96 10.11 5.81 -7.26
N SER A 97 10.45 5.47 -6.02
CA SER A 97 11.79 5.72 -5.45
C SER A 97 12.86 4.77 -5.98
N ARG A 98 12.48 3.75 -6.77
CA ARG A 98 13.35 2.64 -7.17
C ARG A 98 14.03 1.98 -5.96
N HIS A 99 13.29 1.87 -4.85
CA HIS A 99 13.77 1.35 -3.57
C HIS A 99 14.88 2.16 -2.90
N ASP A 100 15.12 3.40 -3.32
CA ASP A 100 15.99 4.31 -2.60
C ASP A 100 15.30 4.83 -1.34
N HIS A 101 15.95 4.66 -0.18
CA HIS A 101 15.36 5.00 1.12
C HIS A 101 15.12 6.51 1.28
N GLN A 102 16.05 7.35 0.82
CA GLN A 102 15.94 8.79 1.01
C GLN A 102 14.86 9.37 0.10
N GLU A 103 14.79 8.89 -1.14
CA GLU A 103 13.75 9.26 -2.08
C GLU A 103 12.37 8.78 -1.61
N ALA A 104 12.27 7.56 -1.07
CA ALA A 104 11.01 7.08 -0.49
C ALA A 104 10.55 7.96 0.69
N ILE A 105 11.47 8.37 1.57
CA ILE A 105 11.18 9.30 2.66
C ILE A 105 10.72 10.66 2.12
N ARG A 106 11.41 11.20 1.10
CA ARG A 106 11.06 12.47 0.46
C ARG A 106 9.65 12.41 -0.14
N LEU A 107 9.32 11.34 -0.85
CA LEU A 107 8.02 11.15 -1.49
C LEU A 107 6.88 10.97 -0.46
N CYS A 108 7.12 10.22 0.62
CA CYS A 108 6.16 10.16 1.73
C CYS A 108 5.93 11.53 2.41
N GLY A 109 6.89 12.46 2.32
CA GLY A 109 6.75 13.83 2.76
C GLY A 109 5.63 14.63 2.08
N PHE A 110 5.13 14.18 0.92
CA PHE A 110 3.96 14.79 0.28
C PHE A 110 2.63 14.46 0.98
N ALA A 111 2.58 13.42 1.80
CA ALA A 111 1.43 13.17 2.66
C ALA A 111 1.36 14.21 3.79
N ARG A 112 0.14 14.59 4.19
CA ARG A 112 -0.07 15.39 5.41
C ARG A 112 0.55 14.65 6.60
N ALA A 113 1.04 15.40 7.59
CA ALA A 113 1.75 14.85 8.75
C ALA A 113 0.98 13.70 9.45
N GLU A 114 -0.33 13.81 9.57
CA GLU A 114 -1.21 12.77 10.15
C GLU A 114 -1.25 11.45 9.35
N TYR A 115 -0.89 11.47 8.07
CA TYR A 115 -0.91 10.32 7.16
C TYR A 115 0.48 9.83 6.73
N GLN A 116 1.55 10.57 7.01
CA GLN A 116 2.92 10.11 6.77
C GLN A 116 3.23 8.74 7.41
N PRO A 117 2.79 8.42 8.64
CA PRO A 117 3.02 7.09 9.21
C PRO A 117 2.46 5.96 8.33
N TRP A 118 1.31 6.19 7.69
CA TRP A 118 0.67 5.21 6.81
C TRP A 118 1.37 5.08 5.45
N CYS A 119 1.96 6.16 4.93
CA CYS A 119 2.84 6.06 3.77
C CYS A 119 4.07 5.19 4.06
N HIS A 120 4.78 5.45 5.17
CA HIS A 120 5.94 4.63 5.55
C HIS A 120 5.56 3.17 5.82
N PHE A 121 4.38 2.92 6.40
CA PHE A 121 3.80 1.58 6.55
C PHE A 121 3.65 0.86 5.21
N GLY A 122 3.14 1.56 4.18
CA GLY A 122 3.04 1.01 2.82
C GLY A 122 4.41 0.70 2.20
N VAL A 123 5.35 1.66 2.28
CA VAL A 123 6.70 1.50 1.70
C VAL A 123 7.41 0.27 2.27
N VAL A 124 7.46 0.15 3.59
CA VAL A 124 8.23 -0.92 4.23
C VAL A 124 7.61 -2.29 3.98
N LYS A 125 6.27 -2.37 3.91
CA LYS A 125 5.59 -3.63 3.56
C LYS A 125 5.95 -4.07 2.15
N ASP A 126 6.01 -3.13 1.20
CA ASP A 126 6.34 -3.45 -0.19
C ASP A 126 7.84 -3.83 -0.35
N PHE A 127 8.75 -3.12 0.32
CA PHE A 127 10.17 -3.49 0.35
C PHE A 127 10.39 -4.92 0.83
N ILE A 128 9.75 -5.31 1.94
CA ILE A 128 9.86 -6.67 2.47
C ILE A 128 9.15 -7.67 1.56
N PHE A 129 7.99 -7.33 1.00
CA PHE A 129 7.23 -8.21 0.12
C PHE A 129 8.02 -8.60 -1.14
N LEU A 130 8.67 -7.63 -1.78
CA LEU A 130 9.43 -7.86 -3.02
C LEU A 130 10.72 -8.64 -2.77
N ALA A 131 11.42 -8.37 -1.66
CA ALA A 131 12.70 -9.01 -1.37
C ALA A 131 12.57 -10.29 -0.52
N ALA A 132 11.42 -10.51 0.13
CA ALA A 132 11.22 -11.47 1.23
C ALA A 132 12.26 -11.32 2.38
N ARG A 133 12.79 -10.10 2.57
CA ARG A 133 13.86 -9.78 3.53
C ARG A 133 13.39 -8.75 4.54
N VAL A 134 13.29 -9.18 5.80
CA VAL A 134 12.91 -8.32 6.93
C VAL A 134 13.97 -7.25 7.21
N ASP A 135 15.25 -7.60 7.06
CA ASP A 135 16.37 -6.70 7.36
C ASP A 135 16.36 -5.43 6.49
N ASP A 136 15.92 -5.55 5.23
CA ASP A 136 15.82 -4.40 4.31
C ASP A 136 14.76 -3.41 4.82
N GLY A 137 13.62 -3.93 5.30
CA GLY A 137 12.59 -3.11 5.93
C GLY A 137 13.02 -2.46 7.26
N ILE A 138 13.78 -3.19 8.08
CA ILE A 138 14.36 -2.64 9.32
C ILE A 138 15.36 -1.51 8.99
N ALA A 139 16.19 -1.70 7.96
CA ALA A 139 17.13 -0.68 7.51
C ALA A 139 16.41 0.60 7.05
N TYR A 140 15.31 0.47 6.31
CA TYR A 140 14.47 1.61 5.94
C TYR A 140 13.86 2.31 7.16
N CYS A 141 13.18 1.58 8.06
CA CYS A 141 12.54 2.19 9.23
C CYS A 141 13.53 2.91 10.16
N ARG A 142 14.82 2.51 10.17
CA ARG A 142 15.87 3.22 10.92
C ARG A 142 16.13 4.62 10.37
N SER A 143 16.00 4.81 9.06
CA SER A 143 16.19 6.10 8.38
C SER A 143 14.97 7.01 8.43
N VAL A 144 13.78 6.48 8.78
CA VAL A 144 12.53 7.25 8.82
C VAL A 144 12.56 8.33 9.92
N PRO A 145 12.24 9.60 9.60
CA PRO A 145 12.20 10.68 10.58
C PRO A 145 10.88 10.67 11.38
N GLY A 146 10.94 11.09 12.64
CA GLY A 146 9.77 11.20 13.54
C GLY A 146 9.40 9.89 14.25
N SER A 147 9.05 9.97 15.53
CA SER A 147 8.70 8.81 16.36
C SER A 147 7.44 8.10 15.87
N ALA A 148 6.38 8.86 15.54
CA ALA A 148 5.13 8.30 15.04
C ALA A 148 5.31 7.53 13.72
N ASN A 149 6.10 8.08 12.80
CA ASN A 149 6.43 7.41 11.54
C ASN A 149 7.21 6.11 11.79
N ARG A 150 8.22 6.13 12.69
CA ARG A 150 9.00 4.94 13.03
C ARG A 150 8.18 3.87 13.75
N LEU A 151 7.35 4.24 14.72
CA LEU A 151 6.45 3.31 15.40
C LEU A 151 5.59 2.55 14.39
N LYS A 152 4.91 3.28 13.51
CA LYS A 152 4.05 2.67 12.49
C LYS A 152 4.84 1.89 11.44
N CYS A 153 6.03 2.34 11.07
CA CYS A 153 6.92 1.60 10.16
C CYS A 153 7.32 0.23 10.75
N TYR A 154 7.76 0.19 12.02
CA TYR A 154 8.14 -1.06 12.68
C TYR A 154 6.95 -1.97 12.97
N GLU A 155 5.75 -1.42 13.20
CA GLU A 155 4.51 -2.21 13.21
C GLU A 155 4.29 -2.95 11.88
N ALA A 156 4.47 -2.26 10.75
CA ALA A 156 4.38 -2.88 9.43
C ALA A 156 5.45 -3.95 9.17
N VAL A 157 6.68 -3.75 9.68
CA VAL A 157 7.73 -4.80 9.67
C VAL A 157 7.23 -6.04 10.41
N GLY A 158 6.64 -5.85 11.60
CA GLY A 158 6.00 -6.91 12.37
C GLY A 158 4.94 -7.67 11.58
N GLU A 159 4.05 -6.96 10.89
CA GLU A 159 3.02 -7.61 10.06
C GLU A 159 3.62 -8.48 8.96
N GLN A 160 4.68 -8.03 8.29
CA GLN A 160 5.38 -8.84 7.29
C GLN A 160 6.08 -10.05 7.91
N ILE A 161 6.68 -9.90 9.09
CA ILE A 161 7.24 -11.02 9.86
C ILE A 161 6.15 -12.07 10.15
N ALA A 162 4.95 -11.65 10.56
CA ALA A 162 3.84 -12.56 10.82
C ALA A 162 3.36 -13.30 9.57
N THR A 163 3.46 -12.67 8.39
CA THR A 163 3.18 -13.30 7.10
C THR A 163 4.28 -14.29 6.68
N LEU A 164 5.55 -13.95 6.89
CA LEU A 164 6.70 -14.74 6.42
C LEU A 164 7.12 -15.87 7.37
N ARG A 165 6.68 -15.83 8.64
CA ARG A 165 7.05 -16.79 9.69
C ARG A 165 5.80 -17.29 10.40
N ASN A 166 5.65 -18.60 10.49
CA ASN A 166 4.51 -19.22 11.17
C ASN A 166 4.75 -19.42 12.68
N ASN A 167 6.01 -19.51 13.09
CA ASN A 167 6.42 -19.83 14.46
C ASN A 167 6.66 -18.57 15.31
N PRO A 168 6.04 -18.42 16.50
CA PRO A 168 6.30 -17.28 17.39
C PRO A 168 7.77 -17.05 17.75
N THR A 169 8.56 -18.12 17.94
CA THR A 169 10.00 -17.98 18.25
C THR A 169 10.78 -17.35 17.10
N GLU A 170 10.48 -17.72 15.85
CA GLU A 170 11.09 -17.10 14.68
C GLU A 170 10.67 -15.64 14.51
N ARG A 171 9.41 -15.33 14.82
CA ARG A 171 8.92 -13.94 14.78
C ARG A 171 9.62 -13.08 15.81
N GLU A 172 9.80 -13.58 17.03
CA GLU A 172 10.52 -12.89 18.10
C GLU A 172 11.98 -12.64 17.69
N ALA A 173 12.66 -13.66 17.14
CA ALA A 173 14.01 -13.52 16.62
C ALA A 173 14.10 -12.48 15.50
N ALA A 174 13.11 -12.43 14.60
CA ALA A 174 13.07 -11.46 13.50
C ALA A 174 12.81 -10.00 13.96
N CYS A 175 12.13 -9.79 15.10
CA CYS A 175 12.06 -8.46 15.73
C CYS A 175 13.33 -8.10 16.54
N GLY A 176 14.24 -9.06 16.75
CA GLY A 176 15.48 -8.88 17.50
C GLY A 176 16.38 -7.72 17.05
N PRO A 177 16.56 -7.46 15.74
CA PRO A 177 17.36 -6.33 15.24
C PRO A 177 16.70 -4.95 15.39
N VAL A 178 15.43 -4.87 15.78
CA VAL A 178 14.72 -3.60 15.99
C VAL A 178 15.20 -2.93 17.30
N THR A 179 15.51 -1.65 17.23
CA THR A 179 15.98 -0.86 18.38
C THR A 179 14.92 -0.82 19.48
N ALA A 180 15.35 -0.85 20.74
CA ALA A 180 14.48 -0.99 21.92
C ALA A 180 13.21 -0.09 21.92
N PRO A 181 13.26 1.22 21.57
CA PRO A 181 12.07 2.07 21.61
C PRO A 181 10.95 1.66 20.64
N TYR A 182 11.23 0.84 19.63
CA TYR A 182 10.25 0.44 18.60
C TYR A 182 10.05 -1.07 18.53
N ARG A 183 10.74 -1.85 19.38
CA ARG A 183 10.65 -3.32 19.36
C ARG A 183 9.24 -3.79 19.68
N ASP A 184 8.55 -3.12 20.60
CA ASP A 184 7.16 -3.45 20.94
C ASP A 184 6.20 -3.21 19.78
N ALA A 185 6.47 -2.21 18.93
CA ALA A 185 5.69 -2.02 17.70
C ALA A 185 5.88 -3.18 16.72
N CYS A 186 7.12 -3.65 16.53
CA CYS A 186 7.40 -4.86 15.75
C CYS A 186 6.69 -6.08 16.34
N ARG A 187 6.78 -6.29 17.66
CA ARG A 187 6.13 -7.41 18.34
C ARG A 187 4.62 -7.37 18.23
N TYR A 188 4.02 -6.18 18.30
CA TYR A 188 2.59 -5.97 18.10
C TYR A 188 2.17 -6.40 16.68
N GLY A 189 2.82 -5.87 15.64
CA GLY A 189 2.56 -6.27 14.25
C GLY A 189 2.82 -7.75 13.98
N ALA A 190 3.85 -8.32 14.63
CA ALA A 190 4.21 -9.73 14.55
C ALA A 190 3.25 -10.67 15.30
N ARG A 191 2.20 -10.12 15.93
CA ARG A 191 1.20 -10.87 16.72
C ARG A 191 1.83 -11.62 17.91
N LEU A 192 2.87 -11.05 18.50
CA LEU A 192 3.54 -11.55 19.71
C LEU A 192 2.99 -10.88 20.98
N THR A 193 2.23 -9.80 20.83
CA THR A 193 1.52 -9.08 21.89
C THR A 193 0.26 -8.42 21.31
N SER A 194 -0.76 -8.21 22.14
CA SER A 194 -1.95 -7.40 21.82
C SER A 194 -1.88 -5.97 22.37
N VAL A 195 -0.81 -5.65 23.13
CA VAL A 195 -0.62 -4.32 23.71
C VAL A 195 -0.18 -3.34 22.64
N LEU A 196 -0.94 -2.26 22.47
CA LEU A 196 -0.59 -1.19 21.53
C LEU A 196 0.70 -0.49 21.95
N PRO A 197 1.67 -0.32 21.02
CA PRO A 197 2.88 0.44 21.29
C PRO A 197 2.57 1.93 21.50
N ARG A 198 3.35 2.61 22.34
CA ARG A 198 3.22 4.05 22.65
C ARG A 198 4.40 4.84 22.11
#